data_AF-A0A957DV28-F1
#
_entry.id   AF-A0A957DV28-F1
#
_cell.length_a   1.000
_cell.length_b   1.000
_cell.length_c   1.000
_cell.angle_alpha   90.00
_cell.angle_beta   90.00
_cell.angle_gamma   90.00
#
_symmetry.space_group_name_H-M   'P 1'
#
loop_
_entity.id
_entity.type
_entity.pdbx_description
1 polymer ?
#
loop_
_entity_poly.entity_id
_entity_poly.type
_entity_poly.pdbx_seq_one_letter_code
_entity_poly.pdbx_strand_id
1 'polypeptide(L)'
;MNQSKKLWRPLYLFLAALFVLFVTTSVMASGRNTAVFTVNTTADEDDGYCTKEHCSLREAINMANSLYSGSAFIQFKVGTLNPIVISPTSPLPAITSSVLLKTNVYDSVDVILDGSLAGSADGLVLAGDGITVLNLTIQNFAGNGILITGNNDSVNGAAISGNGGSGVQVVGGSGNKLSQTVVFANGGLGVDLDGDGQTTNDMKDEDGGANGRQNFP
;
A
#
# COMPACT_ATOMS: atom_id res chain seq x y z
N MET A 1 -40.20 -63.42 45.01
CA MET A 1 -40.38 -62.90 43.63
C MET A 1 -39.64 -61.57 43.48
N ASN A 2 -38.48 -61.64 42.81
CA ASN A 2 -37.68 -60.61 42.12
C ASN A 2 -37.51 -59.18 42.70
N GLN A 3 -36.49 -59.04 43.56
CA GLN A 3 -35.72 -57.81 43.73
C GLN A 3 -34.51 -57.84 42.78
N SER A 4 -34.65 -57.34 41.55
CA SER A 4 -33.54 -57.36 40.58
C SER A 4 -33.65 -56.31 39.47
N LYS A 5 -33.97 -55.05 39.77
CA LYS A 5 -33.85 -53.97 38.77
C LYS A 5 -33.52 -52.63 39.43
N LYS A 6 -32.23 -52.34 39.68
CA LYS A 6 -31.74 -50.95 39.84
C LYS A 6 -30.22 -50.77 39.86
N LEU A 7 -29.44 -51.60 39.16
CA LEU A 7 -27.97 -51.50 39.15
C LEU A 7 -27.35 -50.96 37.85
N TRP A 8 -28.12 -50.50 36.88
CA TRP A 8 -27.59 -50.08 35.56
C TRP A 8 -27.60 -48.56 35.28
N ARG A 9 -27.80 -47.70 36.29
CA ARG A 9 -27.87 -46.24 36.10
C ARG A 9 -26.65 -45.39 36.51
N PRO A 10 -25.53 -45.86 37.12
CA PRO A 10 -24.38 -44.99 37.34
C PRO A 10 -23.31 -45.04 36.24
N LEU A 11 -23.38 -45.99 35.28
CA LEU A 11 -22.29 -46.17 34.31
C LEU A 11 -22.39 -45.26 33.06
N TYR A 12 -23.56 -44.70 32.74
CA TYR A 12 -23.73 -43.82 31.57
C TYR A 12 -23.44 -42.33 31.83
N LEU A 13 -23.19 -41.92 33.08
CA LEU A 13 -22.87 -40.53 33.41
C LEU A 13 -21.36 -40.23 33.40
N PHE A 14 -20.50 -41.24 33.32
CA PHE A 14 -19.04 -41.04 33.29
C PHE A 14 -18.42 -41.01 31.88
N LEU A 15 -19.16 -41.40 30.83
CA LEU A 15 -18.69 -41.33 29.44
C LEU A 15 -19.21 -40.10 28.66
N ALA A 16 -20.25 -39.42 29.16
CA ALA A 16 -20.72 -38.16 28.58
C ALA A 16 -19.88 -36.94 29.03
N ALA A 17 -19.17 -37.03 30.16
CA ALA A 17 -18.35 -35.94 30.68
C ALA A 17 -16.96 -35.84 30.03
N LEU A 18 -16.46 -36.91 29.40
CA LEU A 18 -15.16 -36.89 28.72
C LEU A 18 -15.23 -36.42 27.25
N PHE A 19 -16.44 -36.28 26.69
CA PHE A 19 -16.65 -35.78 25.32
C PHE A 19 -17.03 -34.29 25.28
N VAL A 20 -17.33 -33.69 26.45
CA VAL A 20 -17.53 -32.24 26.59
C VAL A 20 -16.22 -31.53 27.03
N LEU A 21 -15.13 -32.28 27.21
CA LEU A 21 -13.78 -31.75 27.41
C LEU A 21 -13.00 -31.64 26.07
N PHE A 22 -13.67 -31.09 25.04
CA PHE A 22 -13.02 -30.53 23.85
C PHE A 22 -13.75 -29.24 23.49
N VAL A 23 -13.97 -28.39 24.51
CA VAL A 23 -14.32 -26.99 24.29
C VAL A 23 -13.11 -26.31 23.67
N THR A 24 -13.38 -25.66 22.54
CA THR A 24 -12.54 -24.70 21.82
C THR A 24 -11.25 -25.25 21.23
N THR A 25 -11.35 -25.93 20.09
CA THR A 25 -10.36 -25.64 19.06
C THR A 25 -10.47 -24.15 18.78
N SER A 26 -9.44 -23.41 19.16
CA SER A 26 -9.29 -22.01 18.81
C SER A 26 -9.45 -21.91 17.29
N VAL A 27 -10.59 -21.39 16.83
CA VAL A 27 -10.59 -20.74 15.53
C VAL A 27 -9.65 -19.57 15.74
N MET A 28 -8.39 -19.74 15.35
CA MET A 28 -7.55 -18.60 15.00
C MET A 28 -8.24 -17.97 13.80
N ALA A 29 -9.24 -17.14 14.06
CA ALA A 29 -9.71 -16.17 13.09
C ALA A 29 -8.48 -15.29 12.87
N SER A 30 -7.69 -15.62 11.85
CA SER A 30 -6.67 -14.74 11.31
C SER A 30 -7.44 -13.61 10.62
N GLY A 31 -8.08 -12.77 11.43
CA GLY A 31 -8.48 -11.45 11.00
C GLY A 31 -7.17 -10.76 10.67
N ARG A 32 -6.86 -10.63 9.38
CA ARG A 32 -5.81 -9.73 8.92
C ARG A 32 -6.16 -8.37 9.50
N ASN A 33 -5.53 -8.03 10.62
CA ASN A 33 -5.76 -6.76 11.27
C ASN A 33 -5.13 -5.73 10.35
N THR A 34 -5.98 -5.01 9.61
CA THR A 34 -5.48 -3.98 8.69
C THR A 34 -5.29 -2.72 9.51
N ALA A 35 -4.04 -2.30 9.68
CA ALA A 35 -3.72 -1.07 10.41
C ALA A 35 -4.22 0.14 9.61
N VAL A 36 -4.69 1.19 10.28
CA VAL A 36 -5.10 2.44 9.62
C VAL A 36 -4.27 3.57 10.20
N PHE A 37 -3.48 4.23 9.34
CA PHE A 37 -2.72 5.43 9.66
C PHE A 37 -3.37 6.61 8.96
N THR A 38 -3.71 7.66 9.71
CA THR A 38 -4.37 8.85 9.18
C THR A 38 -3.40 10.01 9.21
N VAL A 39 -2.89 10.39 8.04
CA VAL A 39 -2.07 11.59 7.88
C VAL A 39 -2.95 12.80 8.20
N ASN A 40 -2.60 13.56 9.24
CA ASN A 40 -3.40 14.66 9.77
C ASN A 40 -2.66 16.01 9.78
N THR A 41 -1.42 16.03 9.29
CA THR A 41 -0.61 17.22 9.08
C THR A 41 0.02 17.21 7.69
N THR A 42 0.37 18.38 7.17
CA THR A 42 1.18 18.52 5.95
C THR A 42 2.67 18.67 6.23
N ALA A 43 3.06 18.75 7.52
CA ALA A 43 4.46 18.78 7.92
C ALA A 43 5.18 17.49 7.53
N ASP A 44 6.45 17.59 7.17
CA ASP A 44 7.34 16.45 6.90
C ASP A 44 8.26 16.18 8.11
N GLU A 45 7.66 16.10 9.28
CA GLU A 45 8.34 15.75 10.54
C GLU A 45 8.30 14.24 10.77
N ASP A 46 9.23 13.74 11.57
CA ASP A 46 9.29 12.34 12.01
C ASP A 46 9.63 12.30 13.50
N ASP A 47 8.60 12.30 14.34
CA ASP A 47 8.72 12.10 15.78
C ASP A 47 8.75 10.60 16.17
N GLY A 48 8.66 9.71 15.18
CA GLY A 48 8.64 8.26 15.34
C GLY A 48 7.24 7.67 15.57
N TYR A 49 6.18 8.48 15.59
CA TYR A 49 4.82 8.04 15.87
C TYR A 49 3.80 8.62 14.88
N CYS A 50 2.76 7.84 14.59
CA CYS A 50 1.57 8.34 13.88
C CYS A 50 0.38 8.26 14.83
N THR A 51 -0.01 9.41 15.39
CA THR A 51 -1.06 9.56 16.41
C THR A 51 -2.25 10.36 15.90
N LYS A 52 -3.27 10.57 16.75
CA LYS A 52 -4.42 11.41 16.38
C LYS A 52 -4.07 12.90 16.39
N GLU A 53 -3.06 13.25 17.17
CA GLU A 53 -2.55 14.60 17.39
C GLU A 53 -1.60 15.01 16.26
N HIS A 54 -0.69 14.10 15.87
CA HIS A 54 0.30 14.32 14.82
C HIS A 54 0.61 13.02 14.08
N CYS A 55 0.53 13.07 12.75
CA CYS A 55 0.93 12.02 11.83
C CYS A 55 1.21 12.63 10.45
N SER A 56 2.49 12.75 10.11
CA SER A 56 2.97 13.09 8.77
C SER A 56 2.85 11.90 7.82
N LEU A 57 2.98 12.13 6.51
CA LEU A 57 3.06 11.04 5.54
C LEU A 57 4.29 10.14 5.80
N ARG A 58 5.41 10.74 6.18
CA ARG A 58 6.65 10.02 6.51
C ARG A 58 6.45 9.08 7.69
N GLU A 59 5.84 9.57 8.77
CA GLU A 59 5.49 8.77 9.94
C GLU A 59 4.53 7.62 9.59
N ALA A 60 3.49 7.91 8.79
CA ALA A 60 2.54 6.90 8.34
C ALA A 60 3.23 5.77 7.54
N ILE A 61 4.15 6.10 6.64
CA ILE A 61 4.92 5.11 5.88
C ILE A 61 5.83 4.29 6.81
N ASN A 62 6.58 4.94 7.70
CA ASN A 62 7.46 4.27 8.66
C ASN A 62 6.69 3.27 9.54
N MET A 63 5.51 3.66 10.02
CA MET A 63 4.65 2.79 10.83
C MET A 63 4.07 1.62 10.02
N ALA A 64 3.67 1.85 8.77
CA ALA A 64 3.21 0.79 7.88
C ALA A 64 4.31 -0.24 7.55
N ASN A 65 5.53 0.24 7.32
CA ASN A 65 6.70 -0.62 7.09
C ASN A 65 7.09 -1.43 8.33
N SER A 66 6.77 -0.94 9.53
CA SER A 66 7.07 -1.61 10.80
C SER A 66 6.05 -2.69 11.20
N LEU A 67 5.02 -2.93 10.39
CA LEU A 67 4.05 -3.99 10.66
C LEU A 67 4.66 -5.37 10.50
N TYR A 68 4.64 -6.18 11.57
CA TYR A 68 5.14 -7.56 11.55
C TYR A 68 4.36 -8.51 10.62
N SER A 69 3.08 -8.20 10.37
CA SER A 69 2.23 -8.95 9.45
C SER A 69 0.98 -8.15 9.11
N GLY A 70 0.32 -8.50 8.00
CA GLY A 70 -0.90 -7.84 7.55
C GLY A 70 -0.63 -6.73 6.53
N SER A 71 -1.61 -5.86 6.36
CA SER A 71 -1.58 -4.73 5.44
C SER A 71 -1.90 -3.44 6.20
N ALA A 72 -1.53 -2.29 5.62
CA ALA A 72 -1.92 -0.99 6.14
C ALA A 72 -2.83 -0.23 5.17
N PHE A 73 -3.72 0.59 5.72
CA PHE A 73 -4.35 1.70 5.03
C PHE A 73 -3.67 2.98 5.49
N ILE A 74 -3.15 3.77 4.55
CA ILE A 74 -2.76 5.14 4.81
C ILE A 74 -3.78 6.04 4.10
N GLN A 75 -4.42 6.91 4.87
CA GLN A 75 -5.46 7.83 4.42
C GLN A 75 -5.14 9.25 4.89
N PHE A 76 -5.71 10.25 4.22
CA PHE A 76 -5.43 11.67 4.50
C PHE A 76 -6.64 12.37 5.13
N LYS A 77 -6.43 13.07 6.24
CA LYS A 77 -7.44 13.93 6.89
C LYS A 77 -6.75 15.10 7.58
N VAL A 78 -6.33 16.09 6.79
CA VAL A 78 -5.66 17.30 7.27
C VAL A 78 -6.67 18.45 7.40
N GLY A 79 -7.37 18.50 8.54
CA GLY A 79 -8.36 19.54 8.82
C GLY A 79 -9.45 19.64 7.74
N THR A 80 -9.61 20.84 7.17
CA THR A 80 -10.55 21.13 6.06
C THR A 80 -9.83 21.50 4.76
N LEU A 81 -8.55 21.11 4.60
CA LEU A 81 -7.77 21.47 3.42
C LEU A 81 -8.25 20.72 2.17
N ASN A 82 -8.36 21.45 1.06
CA ASN A 82 -8.55 20.91 -0.29
C ASN A 82 -8.03 21.95 -1.33
N PRO A 83 -6.95 21.67 -2.07
CA PRO A 83 -6.14 20.45 -2.00
C PRO A 83 -5.33 20.34 -0.70
N ILE A 84 -4.97 19.12 -0.31
CA ILE A 84 -3.95 18.85 0.70
C ILE A 84 -2.61 18.80 -0.04
N VAL A 85 -1.72 19.76 0.22
CA VAL A 85 -0.38 19.79 -0.38
C VAL A 85 0.65 19.39 0.67
N ILE A 86 1.34 18.29 0.42
CA ILE A 86 2.44 17.78 1.26
C ILE A 86 3.72 18.00 0.48
N SER A 87 4.68 18.70 1.08
CA SER A 87 5.97 18.99 0.46
C SER A 87 7.10 18.34 1.25
N PRO A 88 7.49 17.10 0.91
CA PRO A 88 8.62 16.45 1.57
C PRO A 88 9.88 17.31 1.46
N THR A 89 10.64 17.37 2.55
CA THR A 89 11.89 18.12 2.67
C THR A 89 13.14 17.26 2.44
N SER A 90 12.93 15.95 2.28
CA SER A 90 13.93 14.95 1.91
C SER A 90 13.22 13.77 1.22
N PRO A 91 13.95 12.81 0.61
CA PRO A 91 13.32 11.60 0.05
C PRO A 91 12.39 10.93 1.06
N LEU A 92 11.18 10.56 0.64
CA LEU A 92 10.25 9.80 1.47
C LEU A 92 10.81 8.37 1.68
N PRO A 93 10.49 7.71 2.81
CA PRO A 93 10.88 6.32 3.01
C PRO A 93 10.23 5.43 1.94
N ALA A 94 10.97 4.45 1.42
CA ALA A 94 10.40 3.47 0.50
C ALA A 94 9.29 2.67 1.21
N ILE A 95 8.21 2.38 0.50
CA ILE A 95 7.11 1.56 1.02
C ILE A 95 7.48 0.09 0.79
N THR A 96 7.71 -0.65 1.88
CA THR A 96 8.21 -2.04 1.85
C THR A 96 7.18 -3.07 2.28
N SER A 97 6.07 -2.63 2.87
CA SER A 97 4.95 -3.48 3.29
C SER A 97 3.76 -3.30 2.36
N SER A 98 2.84 -4.28 2.32
CA SER A 98 1.59 -4.14 1.56
C SER A 98 0.74 -3.01 2.16
N VAL A 99 0.58 -1.94 1.39
CA VAL A 99 -0.11 -0.71 1.79
C VAL A 99 -1.14 -0.33 0.75
N LEU A 100 -2.35 0.03 1.16
CA LEU A 100 -3.25 0.84 0.34
C LEU A 100 -3.12 2.31 0.77
N LEU A 101 -2.52 3.10 -0.10
CA LEU A 101 -2.30 4.53 0.00
C LEU A 101 -3.40 5.24 -0.81
N LYS A 102 -4.32 5.95 -0.17
CA LYS A 102 -5.47 6.53 -0.86
C LYS A 102 -5.88 7.90 -0.30
N THR A 103 -6.52 8.71 -1.13
CA THR A 103 -7.33 9.83 -0.65
C THR A 103 -8.51 9.34 0.19
N ASN A 104 -9.04 10.22 1.06
CA ASN A 104 -10.08 9.81 2.02
C ASN A 104 -11.35 9.32 1.30
N VAL A 105 -12.09 8.42 1.97
CA VAL A 105 -13.29 7.75 1.45
C VAL A 105 -14.47 8.71 1.22
N TYR A 106 -14.46 9.87 1.87
CA TYR A 106 -15.65 10.75 1.96
C TYR A 106 -15.53 12.09 1.26
N ASP A 107 -14.34 12.51 0.83
CA ASP A 107 -14.17 13.81 0.19
C ASP A 107 -13.35 13.67 -1.10
N SER A 108 -13.82 14.33 -2.15
CA SER A 108 -13.09 14.66 -3.37
C SER A 108 -11.96 15.65 -3.07
N VAL A 109 -11.06 15.23 -2.19
CA VAL A 109 -9.88 15.98 -1.77
C VAL A 109 -8.71 15.52 -2.61
N ASP A 110 -8.12 16.46 -3.30
CA ASP A 110 -6.90 16.24 -4.06
C ASP A 110 -5.73 16.27 -3.08
N VAL A 111 -5.03 15.14 -2.95
CA VAL A 111 -3.78 15.06 -2.22
C VAL A 111 -2.64 15.20 -3.21
N ILE A 112 -1.85 16.25 -3.02
CA ILE A 112 -0.72 16.61 -3.86
C ILE A 112 0.57 16.34 -3.07
N LEU A 113 1.41 15.45 -3.58
CA LEU A 113 2.79 15.30 -3.16
C LEU A 113 3.65 16.20 -4.06
N ASP A 114 4.15 17.30 -3.50
CA ASP A 114 5.01 18.26 -4.21
C ASP A 114 6.47 18.10 -3.79
N GLY A 115 7.27 17.51 -4.68
CA GLY A 115 8.67 17.20 -4.45
C GLY A 115 9.64 18.36 -4.60
N SER A 116 9.17 19.60 -4.80
CA SER A 116 10.05 20.76 -5.04
C SER A 116 11.06 21.03 -3.91
N LEU A 117 10.83 20.51 -2.71
CA LEU A 117 11.71 20.61 -1.54
C LEU A 117 12.40 19.29 -1.16
N ALA A 118 12.15 18.19 -1.87
CA ALA A 118 12.60 16.85 -1.48
C ALA A 118 14.08 16.57 -1.80
N GLY A 119 14.75 17.47 -2.53
CA GLY A 119 16.10 17.27 -3.05
C GLY A 119 16.13 16.27 -4.21
N SER A 120 17.23 15.51 -4.33
CA SER A 120 17.35 14.45 -5.35
C SER A 120 16.58 13.21 -4.91
N ALA A 121 15.27 13.20 -5.15
CA ALA A 121 14.35 12.17 -4.69
C ALA A 121 13.36 11.77 -5.79
N ASP A 122 12.95 10.50 -5.79
CA ASP A 122 11.69 10.06 -6.41
C ASP A 122 10.50 10.43 -5.50
N GLY A 123 9.29 10.50 -6.05
CA GLY A 123 8.07 10.79 -5.31
C GLY A 123 7.66 9.69 -4.35
N LEU A 124 7.27 8.53 -4.88
CA LEU A 124 7.00 7.32 -4.10
C LEU A 124 7.87 6.18 -4.61
N VAL A 125 8.47 5.42 -3.70
CA VAL A 125 9.21 4.19 -4.02
C VAL A 125 8.42 2.99 -3.51
N LEU A 126 7.87 2.19 -4.42
CA LEU A 126 7.13 0.96 -4.13
C LEU A 126 8.10 -0.22 -4.17
N ALA A 127 8.64 -0.57 -3.00
CA ALA A 127 9.68 -1.58 -2.85
C ALA A 127 9.17 -2.91 -2.25
N GLY A 128 7.98 -2.90 -1.65
CA GLY A 128 7.26 -4.09 -1.21
C GLY A 128 6.34 -4.64 -2.28
N ASP A 129 5.61 -5.72 -1.97
CA ASP A 129 4.64 -6.32 -2.88
C ASP A 129 3.20 -5.93 -2.50
N GLY A 130 2.33 -5.80 -3.51
CA GLY A 130 0.89 -5.59 -3.31
C GLY A 130 0.57 -4.23 -2.69
N ILE A 131 1.33 -3.20 -3.06
CA ILE A 131 1.08 -1.80 -2.71
C ILE A 131 0.09 -1.21 -3.71
N THR A 132 -0.89 -0.47 -3.22
CA THR A 132 -1.87 0.21 -4.07
C THR A 132 -1.84 1.70 -3.78
N VAL A 133 -1.65 2.52 -4.81
CA VAL A 133 -1.72 3.99 -4.77
C VAL A 133 -2.98 4.44 -5.51
N LEU A 134 -3.89 5.12 -4.82
CA LEU A 134 -5.16 5.60 -5.39
C LEU A 134 -5.28 7.12 -5.32
N ASN A 135 -5.59 7.74 -6.47
CA ASN A 135 -6.05 9.12 -6.59
C ASN A 135 -5.11 10.19 -6.00
N LEU A 136 -3.78 9.97 -6.05
CA LEU A 136 -2.80 10.96 -5.64
C LEU A 136 -2.31 11.78 -6.84
N THR A 137 -2.01 13.05 -6.60
CA THR A 137 -1.20 13.87 -7.51
C THR A 137 0.25 13.85 -7.04
N ILE A 138 1.19 13.53 -7.92
CA ILE A 138 2.63 13.46 -7.62
C ILE A 138 3.39 14.33 -8.62
N GLN A 139 4.02 15.37 -8.11
CA GLN A 139 4.64 16.38 -8.95
C GLN A 139 5.93 16.96 -8.41
N ASN A 140 6.69 17.59 -9.31
CA ASN A 140 7.86 18.42 -8.99
C ASN A 140 9.00 17.70 -8.26
N PHE A 141 9.08 16.37 -8.31
CA PHE A 141 10.24 15.64 -7.81
C PHE A 141 11.41 15.75 -8.78
N ALA A 142 12.65 15.80 -8.27
CA ALA A 142 13.84 15.83 -9.13
C ALA A 142 14.08 14.49 -9.85
N GLY A 143 13.66 13.37 -9.24
CA GLY A 143 13.68 12.03 -9.81
C GLY A 143 12.36 11.66 -10.48
N ASN A 144 12.01 10.38 -10.45
CA ASN A 144 10.76 9.85 -10.97
C ASN A 144 9.56 10.26 -10.10
N GLY A 145 8.35 10.29 -10.68
CA GLY A 145 7.14 10.44 -9.88
C GLY A 145 6.89 9.22 -8.99
N ILE A 146 6.86 8.03 -9.58
CA ILE A 146 6.79 6.76 -8.85
C ILE A 146 7.87 5.81 -9.38
N LEU A 147 8.64 5.21 -8.48
CA LEU A 147 9.57 4.12 -8.77
C LEU A 147 8.99 2.81 -8.22
N ILE A 148 8.88 1.78 -9.05
CA ILE A 148 8.37 0.46 -8.69
C ILE A 148 9.49 -0.57 -8.84
N THR A 149 9.77 -1.30 -7.76
CA THR A 149 10.70 -2.44 -7.75
C THR A 149 10.04 -3.73 -7.22
N GLY A 150 8.86 -3.64 -6.61
CA GLY A 150 8.09 -4.76 -6.09
C GLY A 150 7.15 -5.42 -7.11
N ASN A 151 6.38 -6.41 -6.64
CA ASN A 151 5.44 -7.18 -7.44
C ASN A 151 3.99 -6.87 -7.08
N ASN A 152 3.10 -7.03 -8.07
CA ASN A 152 1.65 -6.90 -7.91
C ASN A 152 1.20 -5.55 -7.33
N ASP A 153 1.99 -4.50 -7.56
CA ASP A 153 1.65 -3.14 -7.17
C ASP A 153 0.63 -2.54 -8.14
N SER A 154 -0.19 -1.62 -7.65
CA SER A 154 -1.17 -0.93 -8.48
C SER A 154 -1.12 0.57 -8.27
N VAL A 155 -0.99 1.31 -9.37
CA VAL A 155 -1.16 2.76 -9.39
C VAL A 155 -2.43 3.06 -10.15
N ASN A 156 -3.45 3.60 -9.48
CA ASN A 156 -4.75 3.83 -10.07
C ASN A 156 -5.28 5.25 -9.81
N GLY A 157 -5.72 5.92 -10.87
CA GLY A 157 -6.31 7.27 -10.79
C GLY A 157 -5.31 8.36 -10.40
N ALA A 158 -4.01 8.08 -10.42
CA ALA A 158 -2.99 9.07 -10.05
C ALA A 158 -2.71 10.06 -11.19
N ALA A 159 -2.42 11.31 -10.85
CA ALA A 159 -1.92 12.32 -11.77
C ALA A 159 -0.43 12.55 -11.51
N ILE A 160 0.43 12.33 -12.50
CA ILE A 160 1.88 12.33 -12.32
C ILE A 160 2.53 13.27 -13.33
N SER A 161 3.08 14.38 -12.87
CA SER A 161 3.55 15.43 -13.77
C SER A 161 4.66 16.32 -13.21
N GLY A 162 5.45 16.94 -14.08
CA GLY A 162 6.47 17.91 -13.66
C GLY A 162 7.65 17.30 -12.92
N ASN A 163 7.82 15.97 -12.93
CA ASN A 163 8.96 15.31 -12.31
C ASN A 163 10.17 15.33 -13.25
N GLY A 164 11.39 15.38 -12.71
CA GLY A 164 12.63 15.47 -13.49
C GLY A 164 12.99 14.16 -14.21
N GLY A 165 12.61 13.02 -13.64
CA GLY A 165 12.71 11.69 -14.22
C GLY A 165 11.45 11.26 -14.97
N SER A 166 11.23 9.95 -15.08
CA SER A 166 10.02 9.39 -15.67
C SER A 166 8.80 9.61 -14.75
N GLY A 167 7.60 9.63 -15.30
CA GLY A 167 6.39 9.70 -14.48
C GLY A 167 6.28 8.47 -13.58
N VAL A 168 6.26 7.29 -14.19
CA VAL A 168 6.41 6.02 -13.48
C VAL A 168 7.56 5.24 -14.10
N GLN A 169 8.47 4.75 -13.27
CA GLN A 169 9.52 3.83 -13.68
C GLN A 169 9.31 2.47 -12.98
N VAL A 170 9.32 1.39 -13.74
CA VAL A 170 9.22 0.02 -13.23
C VAL A 170 10.54 -0.69 -13.53
N VAL A 171 11.44 -0.74 -12.54
CA VAL A 171 12.79 -1.31 -12.70
C VAL A 171 12.82 -2.81 -12.36
N GLY A 172 11.81 -3.29 -11.65
CA GLY A 172 11.73 -4.70 -11.26
C GLY A 172 10.32 -5.13 -10.89
N GLY A 173 10.18 -6.44 -10.67
CA GLY A 173 8.94 -7.09 -10.29
C GLY A 173 7.97 -7.35 -11.45
N SER A 174 6.87 -8.03 -11.13
CA SER A 174 5.88 -8.53 -12.09
C SER A 174 4.47 -8.30 -11.61
N GLY A 175 3.50 -8.25 -12.52
CA GLY A 175 2.08 -8.08 -12.18
C GLY A 175 1.70 -6.65 -11.74
N ASN A 176 2.58 -5.67 -11.94
CA ASN A 176 2.33 -4.28 -11.60
C ASN A 176 1.33 -3.65 -12.58
N LYS A 177 0.31 -2.96 -12.09
CA LYS A 177 -0.77 -2.41 -12.91
C LYS A 177 -0.90 -0.91 -12.75
N LEU A 178 -0.77 -0.19 -13.87
CA LEU A 178 -1.13 1.21 -13.97
C LEU A 178 -2.49 1.31 -14.66
N SER A 179 -3.46 1.99 -14.04
CA SER A 179 -4.79 2.17 -14.64
C SER A 179 -5.33 3.55 -14.34
N GLN A 180 -5.99 4.19 -15.32
CA GLN A 180 -6.58 5.53 -15.13
C GLN A 180 -5.56 6.57 -14.65
N THR A 181 -4.27 6.34 -14.86
CA THR A 181 -3.19 7.25 -14.50
C THR A 181 -3.02 8.28 -15.61
N VAL A 182 -2.91 9.56 -15.23
CA VAL A 182 -2.66 10.67 -16.15
C VAL A 182 -1.20 11.09 -15.97
N VAL A 183 -0.36 10.84 -16.98
CA VAL A 183 1.07 11.11 -16.90
C VAL A 183 1.50 12.07 -18.01
N PHE A 184 2.04 13.23 -17.64
CA PHE A 184 2.40 14.29 -18.59
C PHE A 184 3.49 15.20 -18.07
N ALA A 185 4.21 15.89 -18.97
CA ALA A 185 5.19 16.93 -18.63
C ALA A 185 6.27 16.49 -17.61
N ASN A 186 6.69 15.22 -17.65
CA ASN A 186 7.86 14.75 -16.91
C ASN A 186 9.12 14.87 -17.80
N GLY A 187 10.30 14.96 -17.20
CA GLY A 187 11.57 15.08 -17.90
C GLY A 187 12.00 13.80 -18.61
N GLY A 188 11.58 12.64 -18.08
CA GLY A 188 11.72 11.32 -18.68
C GLY A 188 10.44 10.85 -19.40
N LEU A 189 10.29 9.53 -19.55
CA LEU A 189 9.11 8.93 -20.17
C LEU A 189 7.88 9.05 -19.26
N GLY A 190 6.69 8.91 -19.85
CA GLY A 190 5.48 8.76 -19.05
C GLY A 190 5.53 7.50 -18.18
N VAL A 191 5.68 6.35 -18.83
CA VAL A 191 5.95 5.07 -18.18
C VAL A 191 7.23 4.49 -18.79
N ASP A 192 8.17 4.11 -17.95
CA ASP A 192 9.46 3.54 -18.32
C ASP A 192 9.58 2.14 -17.71
N LEU A 193 9.67 1.11 -18.55
CA LEU A 193 9.77 -0.29 -18.13
C LEU A 193 11.23 -0.74 -18.24
N ASP A 194 11.72 -1.50 -17.27
CA ASP A 194 13.12 -1.94 -17.15
C ASP A 194 14.15 -0.80 -17.00
N GLY A 195 13.73 0.47 -17.05
CA GLY A 195 14.61 1.64 -16.88
C GLY A 195 15.62 1.83 -18.01
N ASP A 196 15.36 1.24 -19.18
CA ASP A 196 16.25 1.26 -20.34
C ASP A 196 15.93 2.42 -21.32
N GLY A 197 14.94 3.24 -20.99
CA GLY A 197 14.50 4.35 -21.82
C GLY A 197 13.38 3.92 -22.78
N GLN A 198 13.34 4.51 -23.98
CA GLN A 198 12.22 4.30 -24.88
C GLN A 198 12.21 2.86 -25.42
N THR A 199 11.42 1.98 -24.82
CA THR A 199 11.07 0.69 -25.41
C THR A 199 10.31 0.92 -26.72
N THR A 200 10.87 0.44 -27.83
CA THR A 200 10.28 0.58 -29.17
C THR A 200 9.00 -0.25 -29.28
N ASN A 201 7.93 0.34 -29.83
CA ASN A 201 6.68 -0.36 -30.11
C ASN A 201 6.81 -1.17 -31.41
N ASP A 202 7.12 -2.46 -31.35
CA ASP A 202 7.04 -3.35 -32.50
C ASP A 202 6.22 -4.63 -32.23
N MET A 203 5.51 -5.09 -33.26
CA MET A 203 4.51 -6.19 -33.22
C MET A 203 5.10 -7.59 -32.97
N LYS A 204 6.33 -7.70 -32.45
CA LYS A 204 7.09 -8.94 -32.37
C LYS A 204 7.77 -9.17 -31.02
N ASP A 205 7.20 -8.65 -29.94
CA ASP A 205 7.59 -9.00 -28.57
C ASP A 205 7.08 -10.40 -28.16
N GLU A 206 7.61 -11.44 -28.81
CA GLU A 206 7.92 -12.66 -28.06
C GLU A 206 9.02 -12.25 -27.07
N ASP A 207 8.72 -12.08 -25.76
CA ASP A 207 9.64 -12.28 -24.59
C ASP A 207 9.12 -11.62 -23.29
N GLY A 208 9.41 -12.22 -22.13
CA GLY A 208 9.07 -11.68 -20.79
C GLY A 208 9.97 -10.51 -20.31
N GLY A 209 9.50 -9.74 -19.32
CA GLY A 209 10.15 -8.54 -18.74
C GLY A 209 9.22 -7.76 -17.79
N ALA A 210 9.61 -6.58 -17.26
CA ALA A 210 8.76 -5.76 -16.38
C ALA A 210 7.42 -5.42 -17.04
N ASN A 211 6.32 -5.71 -16.34
CA ASN A 211 4.93 -5.61 -16.84
C ASN A 211 4.69 -6.22 -18.26
N GLY A 212 5.46 -7.25 -18.66
CA GLY A 212 5.35 -7.84 -19.99
C GLY A 212 5.54 -6.84 -21.13
N ARG A 213 6.31 -5.76 -20.90
CA ARG A 213 6.59 -4.67 -21.85
C ARG A 213 5.36 -3.89 -22.34
N GLN A 214 4.23 -3.94 -21.62
CA GLN A 214 3.05 -3.11 -21.91
C GLN A 214 3.31 -1.64 -21.54
N ASN A 215 3.67 -0.87 -22.56
CA ASN A 215 4.07 0.53 -22.51
C ASN A 215 2.90 1.54 -22.62
N PHE A 216 1.64 1.08 -22.67
CA PHE A 216 0.43 1.93 -22.59
C PHE A 216 -0.79 1.08 -22.17
N PRO A 217 -1.80 1.65 -21.46
CA PRO A 217 -3.07 0.97 -21.15
C PRO A 217 -3.99 0.71 -22.35
#